data_AF-A0A0V8J0H6-F1
#
_entry.id   AF-A0A0V8J0H6-F1
#
_cell.length_a   1.000
_cell.length_b   1.000
_cell.length_c   1.000
_cell.angle_alpha   90.00
_cell.angle_beta   90.00
_cell.angle_gamma   90.00
#
_symmetry.space_group_name_H-M   'P 1'
#
loop_
_entity.id
_entity.type
_entity.pdbx_description
1 polymer ?
#
loop_
_entity_poly.entity_id
_entity_poly.type
_entity_poly.pdbx_seq_one_letter_code
_entity_poly.pdbx_strand_id
1 'polypeptide(L)'
;MKKMIASVLTASALLMGVPSVAGAQTAPDYSIFQLPKSGVLKSGDHGENVKILQWALNKVMNAGLKTDGIFGPNTKKAVIAFQKSAKLVPDGIYGKKTHAALSEKVNSYGFPEIVLKEGSKGNAVKILQKALNEIGSSLSVDGIYGPKTKAAVLKFQKKYPELKDTGIFDAPTRILLDKVLHD
;
A
#
# COMPACT_ATOMS: atom_id res chain seq x y z
N MET A 1 -8.47 -61.65 8.74
CA MET A 1 -9.79 -61.33 9.35
C MET A 1 -9.68 -61.43 10.87
N LYS A 2 -10.61 -60.80 11.63
CA LYS A 2 -10.45 -60.37 13.06
C LYS A 2 -9.31 -59.34 13.22
N LYS A 3 -9.43 -58.14 13.82
CA LYS A 3 -10.30 -57.49 14.84
C LYS A 3 -10.00 -57.84 16.31
N MET A 4 -9.52 -56.81 17.06
CA MET A 4 -10.01 -56.22 18.34
C MET A 4 -10.39 -57.19 19.50
N ILE A 5 -10.19 -56.93 20.81
CA ILE A 5 -10.30 -55.72 21.66
C ILE A 5 -9.28 -55.78 22.85
N ALA A 6 -9.48 -55.03 23.95
CA ALA A 6 -8.88 -53.71 24.22
C ALA A 6 -9.25 -53.19 25.65
N SER A 7 -8.26 -52.82 26.48
CA SER A 7 -8.44 -52.14 27.80
C SER A 7 -7.32 -51.08 27.99
N VAL A 8 -7.48 -49.82 28.44
CA VAL A 8 -8.38 -49.17 29.44
C VAL A 8 -7.92 -49.47 30.87
N LEU A 9 -7.50 -48.52 31.73
CA LEU A 9 -7.27 -47.05 31.67
C LEU A 9 -5.92 -46.75 32.44
N THR A 10 -5.51 -45.60 33.03
CA THR A 10 -6.14 -44.32 33.43
C THR A 10 -5.09 -43.20 33.55
N ALA A 11 -5.30 -41.99 33.01
CA ALA A 11 -4.63 -40.75 33.45
C ALA A 11 -5.35 -39.49 32.91
N SER A 12 -5.84 -38.62 33.79
CA SER A 12 -6.50 -37.35 33.42
C SER A 12 -5.56 -36.16 33.50
N ALA A 13 -5.53 -35.33 32.45
CA ALA A 13 -4.97 -33.99 32.50
C ALA A 13 -5.79 -33.05 31.59
N LEU A 14 -6.83 -32.41 32.13
CA LEU A 14 -7.39 -31.22 31.49
C LEU A 14 -6.45 -30.04 31.75
N LEU A 15 -5.82 -29.53 30.70
CA LEU A 15 -5.37 -28.15 30.66
C LEU A 15 -6.01 -27.45 29.45
N MET A 16 -6.86 -26.47 29.77
CA MET A 16 -7.36 -25.50 28.79
C MET A 16 -6.24 -24.53 28.42
N GLY A 17 -6.32 -23.96 27.22
CA GLY A 17 -5.50 -22.80 26.84
C GLY A 17 -4.65 -23.06 25.61
N VAL A 18 -5.19 -22.66 24.45
CA VAL A 18 -4.34 -22.19 23.34
C VAL A 18 -3.97 -20.74 23.63
N PRO A 19 -2.68 -20.40 23.83
CA PRO A 19 -2.24 -19.02 23.70
C PRO A 19 -2.21 -18.72 22.21
N SER A 20 -3.16 -17.91 21.73
CA SER A 20 -3.13 -17.38 20.37
C SER A 20 -1.76 -16.73 20.10
N VAL A 21 -1.16 -16.99 18.92
CA VAL A 21 0.02 -16.27 18.43
C VAL A 21 -0.33 -14.84 18.02
N ALA A 22 -0.73 -14.05 19.01
CA ALA A 22 -0.84 -12.61 18.91
C ALA A 22 0.56 -12.04 18.61
N GLY A 23 0.64 -11.07 17.69
CA GLY A 23 1.92 -10.50 17.27
C GLY A 23 2.45 -10.99 15.92
N ALA A 24 1.63 -11.69 15.12
CA ALA A 24 1.77 -11.64 13.67
C ALA A 24 1.49 -10.21 13.18
N GLN A 25 2.45 -9.30 13.39
CA GLN A 25 2.44 -7.96 12.83
C GLN A 25 2.66 -8.07 11.32
N THR A 26 1.56 -8.28 10.60
CA THR A 26 1.49 -8.05 9.16
C THR A 26 2.02 -6.65 8.91
N ALA A 27 3.14 -6.54 8.18
CA ALA A 27 3.64 -5.24 7.72
C ALA A 27 2.46 -4.50 7.06
N PRO A 28 2.20 -3.23 7.42
CA PRO A 28 0.94 -2.59 7.10
C PRO A 28 0.67 -2.59 5.59
N ASP A 29 -0.58 -2.80 5.20
CA ASP A 29 -0.98 -2.78 3.79
C ASP A 29 -0.84 -1.34 3.28
N TYR A 30 0.32 -1.06 2.70
CA TYR A 30 0.66 0.17 2.00
C TYR A 30 -0.13 0.32 0.67
N SER A 31 -1.45 0.16 0.73
CA SER A 31 -2.43 0.61 -0.27
C SER A 31 -2.62 2.13 -0.15
N ILE A 32 -1.51 2.86 -0.28
CA ILE A 32 -1.28 4.16 0.40
C ILE A 32 -2.20 5.32 0.01
N PHE A 33 -2.98 5.23 -1.07
CA PHE A 33 -3.84 6.34 -1.47
C PHE A 33 -5.25 5.94 -1.94
N GLN A 34 -5.83 4.90 -1.34
CA GLN A 34 -7.30 4.81 -1.33
C GLN A 34 -7.87 5.69 -0.21
N LEU A 35 -8.50 6.81 -0.59
CA LEU A 35 -9.37 7.57 0.31
C LEU A 35 -10.43 6.61 0.91
N PRO A 36 -10.83 6.79 2.18
CA PRO A 36 -11.94 6.03 2.75
C PRO A 36 -13.23 6.24 1.94
N LYS A 37 -14.23 5.36 2.09
CA LYS A 37 -15.53 5.48 1.39
C LYS A 37 -16.25 6.82 1.62
N SER A 38 -15.92 7.55 2.69
CA SER A 38 -16.36 8.92 2.98
C SER A 38 -15.74 10.00 2.08
N GLY A 39 -14.69 9.68 1.31
CA GLY A 39 -13.95 10.62 0.44
C GLY A 39 -13.06 11.64 1.17
N VAL A 40 -12.99 11.60 2.50
CA VAL A 40 -12.24 12.54 3.35
C VAL A 40 -11.69 11.87 4.61
N LEU A 41 -10.59 12.42 5.15
CA LEU A 41 -10.18 12.27 6.56
C LEU A 41 -10.15 13.64 7.24
N LYS A 42 -10.56 13.70 8.52
CA LYS A 42 -10.66 14.91 9.34
C LYS A 42 -10.38 14.61 10.83
N SER A 43 -10.33 15.66 11.66
CA SER A 43 -10.14 15.50 13.11
C SER A 43 -11.18 14.60 13.76
N GLY A 44 -10.70 13.67 14.60
CA GLY A 44 -11.51 12.62 15.23
C GLY A 44 -11.48 11.28 14.49
N ASP A 45 -11.16 11.27 13.20
CA ASP A 45 -11.01 10.01 12.43
C ASP A 45 -9.78 9.22 12.91
N HIS A 46 -9.85 7.89 12.80
CA HIS A 46 -8.81 6.99 13.28
C HIS A 46 -8.70 5.70 12.44
N GLY A 47 -7.49 5.12 12.38
CA GLY A 47 -7.21 3.86 11.69
C GLY A 47 -6.07 3.95 10.65
N GLU A 48 -5.96 2.94 9.79
CA GLU A 48 -4.79 2.77 8.91
C GLU A 48 -4.61 3.93 7.92
N ASN A 49 -5.71 4.41 7.31
CA ASN A 49 -5.68 5.55 6.39
C ASN A 49 -5.13 6.82 7.06
N VAL A 50 -5.26 6.96 8.39
CA VAL A 50 -4.68 8.08 9.14
C VAL A 50 -3.19 7.87 9.40
N LYS A 51 -2.71 6.63 9.67
CA LYS A 51 -1.27 6.34 9.75
C LYS A 51 -0.57 6.64 8.43
N ILE A 52 -1.21 6.24 7.34
CA ILE A 52 -0.75 6.46 5.97
C ILE A 52 -0.65 7.97 5.67
N LEU A 53 -1.66 8.76 6.04
CA LEU A 53 -1.62 10.23 5.97
C LEU A 53 -0.49 10.84 6.83
N GLN A 54 -0.35 10.39 8.09
CA GLN A 54 0.72 10.86 8.99
C GLN A 54 2.11 10.54 8.42
N TRP A 55 2.30 9.35 7.85
CA TRP A 55 3.54 8.94 7.18
C TRP A 55 3.82 9.78 5.93
N ALA A 56 2.82 10.03 5.09
CA ALA A 56 2.96 10.84 3.88
C ALA A 56 3.35 12.30 4.21
N LEU A 57 2.72 12.92 5.21
CA LEU A 57 3.08 14.26 5.69
C LEU A 57 4.50 14.29 6.28
N ASN A 58 4.92 13.25 7.00
CA ASN A 58 6.32 13.12 7.43
C ASN A 58 7.29 12.99 6.25
N LYS A 59 6.93 12.21 5.21
CA LYS A 59 7.79 11.97 4.05
C LYS A 59 7.96 13.20 3.15
N VAL A 60 6.90 13.99 2.96
CA VAL A 60 6.90 15.18 2.07
C VAL A 60 7.47 16.42 2.73
N MET A 61 7.17 16.65 4.02
CA MET A 61 7.45 17.93 4.68
C MET A 61 8.03 17.81 6.10
N ASN A 62 8.55 16.63 6.46
CA ASN A 62 9.15 16.33 7.77
C ASN A 62 8.28 16.78 8.96
N ALA A 63 6.98 16.50 8.90
CA ALA A 63 5.97 17.05 9.80
C ALA A 63 6.09 16.64 11.30
N GLY A 64 7.04 15.78 11.67
CA GLY A 64 7.30 15.37 13.05
C GLY A 64 6.15 14.59 13.72
N LEU A 65 5.24 14.02 12.93
CA LEU A 65 4.07 13.30 13.44
C LEU A 65 4.44 11.91 13.95
N LYS A 66 3.81 11.49 15.04
CA LYS A 66 3.71 10.06 15.38
C LYS A 66 2.73 9.41 14.39
N THR A 67 3.11 8.27 13.82
CA THR A 67 2.25 7.49 12.91
C THR A 67 1.37 6.50 13.69
N ASP A 68 0.57 7.03 14.62
CA ASP A 68 -0.30 6.24 15.51
C ASP A 68 -1.67 5.91 14.93
N GLY A 69 -2.11 6.64 13.89
CA GLY A 69 -3.41 6.47 13.26
C GLY A 69 -4.54 7.26 13.92
N ILE A 70 -4.22 8.32 14.69
CA ILE A 70 -5.20 9.20 15.32
C ILE A 70 -5.14 10.59 14.66
N PHE A 71 -6.26 11.08 14.10
CA PHE A 71 -6.30 12.40 13.47
C PHE A 71 -6.49 13.49 14.56
N GLY A 72 -5.45 13.64 15.38
CA GLY A 72 -5.40 14.63 16.45
C GLY A 72 -5.04 16.05 15.95
N PRO A 73 -4.90 17.02 16.88
CA PRO A 73 -4.56 18.41 16.55
C PRO A 73 -3.26 18.55 15.75
N ASN A 74 -2.24 17.73 16.04
CA ASN A 74 -0.96 17.74 15.32
C ASN A 74 -1.12 17.29 13.87
N THR A 75 -1.87 16.22 13.61
CA THR A 75 -2.21 15.77 12.25
C THR A 75 -2.99 16.85 11.49
N LYS A 76 -3.97 17.51 12.13
CA LYS A 76 -4.68 18.65 11.50
C LYS A 76 -3.73 19.81 11.17
N LYS A 77 -2.83 20.18 12.08
CA LYS A 77 -1.84 21.24 11.88
C LYS A 77 -0.91 20.93 10.70
N ALA A 78 -0.49 19.67 10.56
CA ALA A 78 0.32 19.22 9.43
C ALA A 78 -0.45 19.22 8.10
N VAL A 79 -1.72 18.78 8.08
CA VAL A 79 -2.59 18.90 6.89
C VAL A 79 -2.77 20.35 6.47
N ILE A 80 -3.03 21.26 7.41
CA ILE A 80 -3.14 22.72 7.16
C ILE A 80 -1.82 23.28 6.60
N ALA A 81 -0.68 22.88 7.15
CA ALA A 81 0.63 23.33 6.68
C ALA A 81 0.94 22.81 5.26
N PHE A 82 0.64 21.53 4.99
CA PHE A 82 0.75 20.94 3.66
C PHE A 82 -0.15 21.67 2.65
N GLN A 83 -1.43 21.87 2.97
CA GLN A 83 -2.37 22.61 2.12
C GLN A 83 -1.85 24.00 1.76
N LYS A 84 -1.29 24.75 2.73
CA LYS A 84 -0.65 26.05 2.46
C LYS A 84 0.54 25.92 1.49
N SER A 85 1.41 24.93 1.69
CA SER A 85 2.57 24.69 0.79
C SER A 85 2.13 24.31 -0.63
N ALA A 86 1.04 23.57 -0.76
CA ALA A 86 0.44 23.15 -2.03
C ALA A 86 -0.53 24.20 -2.64
N LYS A 87 -0.63 25.41 -2.07
CA LYS A 87 -1.54 26.49 -2.48
C LYS A 87 -3.03 26.09 -2.51
N LEU A 88 -3.43 25.16 -1.64
CA LEU A 88 -4.80 24.71 -1.45
C LEU A 88 -5.52 25.50 -0.34
N VAL A 89 -6.85 25.33 -0.26
CA VAL A 89 -7.65 25.82 0.87
C VAL A 89 -7.17 25.15 2.17
N PRO A 90 -6.77 25.90 3.21
CA PRO A 90 -6.13 25.34 4.40
C PRO A 90 -7.14 24.97 5.50
N ASP A 91 -8.14 24.15 5.16
CA ASP A 91 -9.25 23.76 6.04
C ASP A 91 -8.86 22.67 7.09
N GLY A 92 -7.75 21.97 6.88
CA GLY A 92 -7.31 20.84 7.70
C GLY A 92 -8.08 19.54 7.44
N ILE A 93 -8.77 19.43 6.31
CA ILE A 93 -9.48 18.23 5.84
C ILE A 93 -8.68 17.61 4.70
N TYR A 94 -8.34 16.33 4.87
CA TYR A 94 -7.70 15.55 3.84
C TYR A 94 -8.76 14.95 2.89
N GLY A 95 -9.27 15.79 1.99
CA GLY A 95 -10.17 15.40 0.90
C GLY A 95 -9.49 15.38 -0.48
N LYS A 96 -10.24 15.05 -1.54
CA LYS A 96 -9.75 14.81 -2.91
C LYS A 96 -8.65 15.75 -3.44
N LYS A 97 -8.72 17.06 -3.18
CA LYS A 97 -7.69 18.03 -3.63
C LYS A 97 -6.39 17.91 -2.82
N THR A 98 -6.49 17.91 -1.49
CA THR A 98 -5.36 17.66 -0.57
C THR A 98 -4.71 16.31 -0.83
N HIS A 99 -5.56 15.33 -1.19
CA HIS A 99 -5.16 13.98 -1.56
C HIS A 99 -4.30 13.95 -2.82
N ALA A 100 -4.81 14.42 -3.97
CA ALA A 100 -4.08 14.42 -5.23
C ALA A 100 -2.73 15.15 -5.12
N ALA A 101 -2.72 16.33 -4.49
CA ALA A 101 -1.48 17.09 -4.27
C ALA A 101 -0.47 16.37 -3.35
N LEU A 102 -0.93 15.61 -2.34
CA LEU A 102 -0.04 14.85 -1.47
C LEU A 102 0.50 13.59 -2.17
N SER A 103 -0.34 12.88 -2.93
CA SER A 103 0.08 11.73 -3.75
C SER A 103 1.15 12.14 -4.76
N GLU A 104 0.93 13.24 -5.49
CA GLU A 104 1.89 13.84 -6.43
C GLU A 104 3.24 14.13 -5.73
N LYS A 105 3.21 14.72 -4.53
CA LYS A 105 4.44 15.06 -3.78
C LYS A 105 5.11 13.86 -3.07
N VAL A 106 4.43 12.72 -2.96
CA VAL A 106 5.00 11.46 -2.44
C VAL A 106 5.68 10.62 -3.54
N ASN A 107 5.40 10.87 -4.83
CA ASN A 107 5.65 9.97 -5.99
C ASN A 107 4.91 8.63 -5.81
N SER A 108 3.64 8.55 -6.21
CA SER A 108 2.71 7.75 -5.42
C SER A 108 1.67 6.84 -6.09
N TYR A 109 2.17 5.87 -6.84
CA TYR A 109 1.81 4.47 -6.59
C TYR A 109 2.56 3.86 -5.40
N GLY A 110 3.57 4.55 -4.87
CA GLY A 110 4.39 4.04 -3.77
C GLY A 110 5.44 3.04 -4.25
N PHE A 111 5.76 3.07 -5.54
CA PHE A 111 6.84 2.29 -6.12
C PHE A 111 8.17 2.64 -5.42
N PRO A 112 8.76 1.72 -4.64
CA PRO A 112 10.09 1.96 -4.08
C PRO A 112 11.11 2.09 -5.21
N GLU A 113 12.23 2.75 -4.94
CA GLU A 113 13.27 3.06 -5.94
C GLU A 113 14.15 1.84 -6.24
N ILE A 114 13.51 0.72 -6.57
CA ILE A 114 14.12 -0.56 -6.85
C ILE A 114 13.66 -1.05 -8.23
N VAL A 115 14.57 -1.72 -8.94
CA VAL A 115 14.27 -2.33 -10.23
C VAL A 115 13.54 -3.65 -9.99
N LEU A 116 12.26 -3.72 -10.37
CA LEU A 116 11.48 -4.96 -10.32
C LEU A 116 11.58 -5.68 -11.67
N LYS A 117 11.89 -6.97 -11.61
CA LYS A 117 12.04 -7.83 -12.80
C LYS A 117 11.53 -9.24 -12.49
N GLU A 118 11.54 -10.11 -13.50
CA GLU A 118 11.15 -11.50 -13.33
C GLU A 118 11.92 -12.18 -12.19
N GLY A 119 11.18 -12.82 -11.27
CA GLY A 119 11.71 -13.38 -10.02
C GLY A 119 11.68 -12.45 -8.81
N SER A 120 11.47 -11.13 -8.96
CA SER A 120 11.22 -10.20 -7.85
C SER A 120 9.96 -10.60 -7.07
N LYS A 121 9.94 -10.37 -5.76
CA LYS A 121 8.82 -10.71 -4.86
C LYS A 121 8.58 -9.63 -3.80
N GLY A 122 7.40 -9.63 -3.19
CA GLY A 122 7.04 -8.81 -2.04
C GLY A 122 6.14 -7.62 -2.38
N ASN A 123 5.99 -6.68 -1.44
CA ASN A 123 4.95 -5.65 -1.51
C ASN A 123 5.07 -4.71 -2.71
N ALA A 124 6.30 -4.38 -3.13
CA ALA A 124 6.58 -3.58 -4.33
C ALA A 124 5.98 -4.21 -5.61
N VAL A 125 5.95 -5.54 -5.69
CA VAL A 125 5.33 -6.27 -6.80
C VAL A 125 3.81 -6.26 -6.69
N LYS A 126 3.23 -6.31 -5.48
CA LYS A 126 1.78 -6.15 -5.28
C LYS A 126 1.30 -4.77 -5.71
N ILE A 127 2.06 -3.72 -5.38
CA ILE A 127 1.82 -2.35 -5.85
C ILE A 127 1.80 -2.31 -7.39
N LEU A 128 2.80 -2.91 -8.05
CA LEU A 128 2.86 -3.00 -9.51
C LEU A 128 1.70 -3.79 -10.11
N GLN A 129 1.30 -4.90 -9.49
CA GLN A 129 0.15 -5.70 -9.95
C GLN A 129 -1.18 -4.94 -9.81
N LYS A 130 -1.36 -4.12 -8.75
CA LYS A 130 -2.49 -3.19 -8.61
C LYS A 130 -2.47 -2.11 -9.70
N ALA A 131 -1.37 -1.37 -9.82
CA ALA A 131 -1.19 -0.29 -10.80
C ALA A 131 -1.43 -0.75 -12.26
N LEU A 132 -0.86 -1.90 -12.63
CA LEU A 132 -1.03 -2.45 -13.98
C LEU A 132 -2.48 -2.88 -14.24
N ASN A 133 -3.23 -3.33 -13.22
CA ASN A 133 -4.64 -3.66 -13.35
C ASN A 133 -5.51 -2.40 -13.54
N GLU A 134 -5.18 -1.30 -12.87
CA GLU A 134 -5.90 -0.02 -12.99
C GLU A 134 -5.78 0.57 -14.40
N ILE A 135 -4.64 0.39 -15.10
CA ILE A 135 -4.51 0.71 -16.54
C ILE A 135 -5.06 -0.37 -17.50
N GLY A 136 -5.86 -1.33 -17.03
CA GLY A 136 -6.48 -2.37 -17.88
C GLY A 136 -5.62 -3.61 -18.13
N SER A 137 -4.99 -4.13 -17.08
CA SER A 137 -4.48 -5.52 -17.01
C SER A 137 -5.38 -6.41 -16.16
N SER A 138 -5.09 -7.71 -16.12
CA SER A 138 -5.84 -8.69 -15.31
C SER A 138 -4.90 -9.67 -14.63
N LEU A 139 -4.10 -9.14 -13.71
CA LEU A 139 -3.10 -9.84 -12.91
C LEU A 139 -3.67 -10.26 -11.55
N SER A 140 -3.17 -11.37 -11.05
CA SER A 140 -3.23 -11.71 -9.61
C SER A 140 -2.33 -10.74 -8.82
N VAL A 141 -2.75 -10.35 -7.62
CA VAL A 141 -1.99 -9.47 -6.70
C VAL A 141 -1.28 -10.32 -5.64
N ASP A 142 -0.58 -11.36 -6.10
CA ASP A 142 0.15 -12.31 -5.27
C ASP A 142 1.47 -11.76 -4.72
N GLY A 143 2.06 -10.76 -5.38
CA GLY A 143 3.38 -10.21 -5.06
C GLY A 143 4.54 -11.01 -5.63
N ILE A 144 4.32 -11.76 -6.72
CA ILE A 144 5.34 -12.53 -7.44
C ILE A 144 5.46 -12.00 -8.88
N TYR A 145 6.64 -11.50 -9.25
CA TYR A 145 6.88 -10.98 -10.59
C TYR A 145 7.18 -12.16 -11.52
N GLY A 146 6.12 -12.87 -11.91
CA GLY A 146 6.18 -13.95 -12.90
C GLY A 146 5.93 -13.46 -14.34
N PRO A 147 5.85 -14.41 -15.30
CA PRO A 147 5.66 -14.11 -16.72
C PRO A 147 4.45 -13.23 -17.03
N LYS A 148 3.34 -13.36 -16.29
CA LYS A 148 2.14 -12.51 -16.46
C LYS A 148 2.41 -11.05 -16.12
N THR A 149 3.08 -10.78 -15.00
CA THR A 149 3.47 -9.41 -14.59
C THR A 149 4.46 -8.81 -15.58
N LYS A 150 5.44 -9.59 -16.04
CA LYS A 150 6.38 -9.19 -17.11
C LYS A 150 5.67 -8.84 -18.42
N ALA A 151 4.70 -9.66 -18.85
CA ALA A 151 3.91 -9.41 -20.05
C ALA A 151 3.04 -8.14 -19.94
N ALA A 152 2.50 -7.83 -18.75
CA ALA A 152 1.77 -6.59 -18.51
C ALA A 152 2.71 -5.36 -18.51
N VAL A 153 3.92 -5.45 -17.93
CA VAL A 153 4.93 -4.38 -18.04
C VAL A 153 5.38 -4.18 -19.49
N LEU A 154 5.58 -5.25 -20.26
CA LEU A 154 5.86 -5.16 -21.70
C LEU A 154 4.69 -4.54 -22.48
N LYS A 155 3.44 -4.89 -22.17
CA LYS A 155 2.24 -4.27 -22.78
C LYS A 155 2.16 -2.78 -22.47
N PHE A 156 2.55 -2.38 -21.26
CA PHE A 156 2.67 -0.97 -20.89
C PHE A 156 3.80 -0.28 -21.67
N GLN A 157 5.04 -0.80 -21.63
CA GLN A 157 6.20 -0.24 -22.33
C GLN A 157 5.92 -0.04 -23.83
N LYS A 158 5.34 -1.04 -24.51
CA LYS A 158 4.95 -0.98 -25.93
C LYS A 158 3.92 0.09 -26.29
N LYS A 159 3.20 0.66 -25.32
CA LYS A 159 2.23 1.74 -25.53
C LYS A 159 2.91 3.12 -25.59
N TYR A 160 4.15 3.25 -25.13
CA TYR A 160 4.84 4.52 -24.91
C TYR A 160 6.25 4.50 -25.55
N PRO A 161 6.47 5.16 -26.69
CA PRO A 161 7.72 5.06 -27.47
C PRO A 161 8.96 5.63 -26.76
N GLU A 162 8.79 6.36 -25.66
CA GLU A 162 9.88 6.80 -24.77
C GLU A 162 10.43 5.68 -23.86
N LEU A 163 9.73 4.54 -23.76
CA LEU A 163 10.15 3.37 -22.99
C LEU A 163 10.82 2.31 -23.87
N LYS A 164 11.57 1.42 -23.23
CA LYS A 164 12.20 0.26 -23.87
C LYS A 164 11.44 -1.02 -23.47
N ASP A 165 11.26 -1.93 -24.42
CA ASP A 165 10.60 -3.24 -24.25
C ASP A 165 11.42 -4.25 -23.42
N THR A 166 11.83 -3.87 -22.21
CA THR A 166 12.68 -4.69 -21.34
C THR A 166 11.90 -5.75 -20.56
N GLY A 167 10.62 -5.49 -20.29
CA GLY A 167 9.85 -6.24 -19.29
C GLY A 167 10.42 -6.10 -17.88
N ILE A 168 11.22 -5.06 -17.66
CA ILE A 168 11.80 -4.66 -16.37
C ILE A 168 11.12 -3.35 -15.97
N PHE A 169 10.60 -3.32 -14.75
CA PHE A 169 10.04 -2.11 -14.17
C PHE A 169 11.16 -1.32 -13.46
N ASP A 170 11.77 -0.41 -14.23
CA ASP A 170 12.89 0.45 -13.88
C ASP A 170 12.44 1.92 -13.68
N ALA A 171 13.39 2.85 -13.48
CA ALA A 171 13.05 4.24 -13.19
C ALA A 171 12.24 4.96 -14.29
N PRO A 172 12.57 4.86 -15.61
CA PRO A 172 11.72 5.42 -16.67
C PRO A 172 10.33 4.79 -16.69
N THR A 173 10.24 3.45 -16.63
CA THR A 173 8.96 2.74 -16.64
C THR A 173 8.09 3.11 -15.43
N ARG A 174 8.72 3.30 -14.26
CA ARG A 174 8.09 3.76 -13.03
C ARG A 174 7.53 5.16 -13.13
N ILE A 175 8.34 6.12 -13.58
CA ILE A 175 7.93 7.54 -13.70
C ILE A 175 6.73 7.66 -14.65
N LEU A 176 6.76 6.94 -15.78
CA LEU A 176 5.66 7.03 -16.73
C LEU A 176 4.41 6.28 -16.26
N LEU A 177 4.52 5.13 -15.59
CA LEU A 177 3.36 4.44 -15.04
C LEU A 177 2.70 5.27 -13.92
N ASP A 178 3.51 5.94 -13.08
CA ASP A 178 3.01 6.86 -12.06
C ASP A 178 2.23 8.01 -12.72
N LYS A 179 2.79 8.65 -13.76
CA LYS A 179 2.10 9.72 -14.51
C LYS A 179 0.78 9.26 -15.13
N VAL A 180 0.79 8.15 -15.88
CA VAL A 180 -0.37 7.63 -16.64
C VAL A 180 -1.55 7.25 -15.74
N LEU A 181 -1.32 7.06 -14.44
CA LEU A 181 -2.35 6.77 -13.44
C LEU A 181 -2.82 7.98 -12.63
N HIS A 182 -2.27 9.18 -12.90
CA HIS A 182 -2.71 10.46 -12.33
C HIS A 182 -3.27 11.45 -13.38
N ASP A 183 -3.20 11.12 -14.67
CA ASP A 183 -3.81 11.83 -15.82
C ASP A 183 -5.28 11.41 -16.03
#